data_AF-A0A1F4QXH0-F1
#
_entry.id   AF-A0A1F4QXH0-F1
#
_cell.length_a   1.000
_cell.length_b   1.000
_cell.length_c   1.000
_cell.angle_alpha   90.00
_cell.angle_beta   90.00
_cell.angle_gamma   90.00
#
_symmetry.space_group_name_H-M   'P 1'
#
loop_
_entity.id
_entity.type
_entity.pdbx_description
1 polymer ?
#
loop_
_entity_poly.entity_id
_entity_poly.type
_entity_poly.pdbx_seq_one_letter_code
_entity_poly.pdbx_strand_id
1 'polypeptide(L)'
;MQVFQKAILKKYWPAVDKGEEDQMIHQVVLNIEVDLDNSHQVAELFNNMVRGLVQLSFIDNLTGEEYVLPAVTIKPFNVKQRKVKIGKGDESETVKTEYASLQIVSRVEQETGGAVLADLYGFFNIELQMTIDRFKEFDTMPSDQEPFENNDESKDVE
;
A
#
# COMPACT_ATOMS: atom_id res chain seq x y z
N MET A 1 7.76 7.02 -5.23
CA MET A 1 6.69 7.56 -4.38
C MET A 1 5.61 8.13 -5.27
N GLN A 2 4.40 7.59 -5.18
CA GLN A 2 3.21 8.11 -5.84
C GLN A 2 2.22 8.55 -4.75
N VAL A 3 1.71 9.77 -4.84
CA VAL A 3 0.80 10.34 -3.84
C VAL A 3 -0.55 10.63 -4.48
N PHE A 4 -1.62 10.30 -3.79
CA PHE A 4 -3.00 10.66 -4.13
C PHE A 4 -3.57 11.52 -3.00
N GLN A 5 -3.93 12.76 -3.33
CA GLN A 5 -4.40 13.75 -2.35
C GLN A 5 -5.79 13.42 -1.79
N LYS A 6 -6.58 12.67 -2.57
CA LYS A 6 -7.92 12.27 -2.20
C LYS A 6 -8.13 10.79 -2.46
N ALA A 7 -8.04 10.01 -1.40
CA ALA A 7 -8.36 8.60 -1.34
C ALA A 7 -9.46 8.36 -0.31
N ILE A 8 -10.34 7.39 -0.57
CA ILE A 8 -11.42 7.00 0.36
C ILE A 8 -11.42 5.49 0.48
N LEU A 9 -11.14 4.98 1.68
CA LEU A 9 -11.32 3.58 2.01
C LEU A 9 -12.83 3.28 2.06
N LYS A 10 -13.36 2.57 1.06
CA LYS A 10 -14.79 2.28 0.91
C LYS A 10 -15.23 1.02 1.61
N LYS A 11 -14.37 0.01 1.64
CA LYS A 11 -14.63 -1.31 2.25
C LYS A 11 -13.31 -1.96 2.63
N TYR A 12 -13.33 -2.77 3.67
CA TYR A 12 -12.24 -3.68 4.00
C TYR A 12 -12.81 -4.92 4.69
N TRP A 13 -12.24 -6.09 4.44
CA TRP A 13 -12.70 -7.35 5.02
C TRP A 13 -11.59 -8.40 5.05
N PRO A 14 -11.64 -9.37 6.00
CA PRO A 14 -10.74 -10.51 5.98
C PRO A 14 -11.07 -11.46 4.83
N ALA A 15 -10.04 -12.05 4.24
CA ALA A 15 -10.13 -13.08 3.21
C ALA A 15 -9.13 -14.21 3.50
N VAL A 16 -9.37 -15.36 2.89
CA VAL A 16 -8.46 -16.50 2.94
C VAL A 16 -8.21 -16.95 1.51
N ASP A 17 -6.93 -17.07 1.17
CA ASP A 17 -6.47 -17.59 -0.11
C ASP A 17 -5.87 -18.99 0.07
N LYS A 18 -5.93 -19.82 -0.98
CA LYS A 18 -5.33 -21.15 -0.99
C LYS A 18 -3.94 -21.06 -1.59
N GLY A 19 -2.91 -21.22 -0.76
CA GLY A 19 -1.52 -21.25 -1.21
C GLY A 19 -1.17 -22.52 -2.00
N GLU A 20 0.07 -22.59 -2.51
CA GLU A 20 0.56 -23.66 -3.40
C GLU A 20 0.61 -25.06 -2.77
N GLU A 21 0.33 -25.20 -1.46
CA GLU A 21 0.33 -26.47 -0.71
C GLU A 21 -0.87 -26.61 0.24
N ASP A 22 -2.06 -26.12 -0.15
CA ASP A 22 -3.27 -26.09 0.71
C ASP A 22 -3.10 -25.30 2.03
N GLN A 23 -2.01 -24.54 2.17
CA GLN A 23 -1.84 -23.60 3.27
C GLN A 23 -2.86 -22.46 3.16
N MET A 24 -3.62 -22.23 4.22
CA MET A 24 -4.51 -21.07 4.30
C MET A 24 -3.68 -19.81 4.50
N ILE A 25 -3.74 -18.89 3.53
CA ILE A 25 -3.10 -17.58 3.63
C ILE A 25 -4.16 -16.58 4.05
N HIS A 26 -4.05 -16.07 5.26
CA HIS A 26 -4.92 -15.01 5.77
C HIS A 26 -4.54 -13.67 5.15
N GLN A 27 -5.55 -12.94 4.69
CA GLN A 27 -5.40 -11.67 4.00
C GLN A 27 -6.44 -10.67 4.49
N VAL A 28 -6.14 -9.38 4.35
CA VAL A 28 -7.11 -8.29 4.41
C VAL A 28 -7.22 -7.70 3.02
N VAL A 29 -8.44 -7.61 2.52
CA VAL A 29 -8.76 -6.97 1.25
C VAL A 29 -9.34 -5.59 1.53
N LEU A 30 -8.82 -4.57 0.86
CA LEU A 30 -9.29 -3.19 0.95
C LEU A 30 -9.78 -2.75 -0.42
N ASN A 31 -10.90 -2.02 -0.45
CA ASN A 31 -11.34 -1.28 -1.63
C ASN A 31 -11.21 0.21 -1.37
N ILE A 32 -10.38 0.87 -2.16
CA ILE A 32 -10.06 2.28 -2.02
C ILE A 32 -10.42 3.00 -3.33
N GLU A 33 -11.14 4.09 -3.25
CA GLU A 33 -11.33 4.99 -4.38
C GLU A 33 -10.31 6.12 -4.30
N VAL A 34 -9.55 6.33 -5.38
CA VAL A 34 -8.55 7.39 -5.45
C VAL A 34 -8.86 8.32 -6.60
N ASP A 35 -8.84 9.62 -6.34
CA ASP A 35 -9.05 10.63 -7.38
C ASP A 35 -7.79 10.76 -8.21
N LEU A 36 -7.99 10.93 -9.53
CA LEU A 36 -6.92 11.01 -10.50
C LEU A 36 -6.89 12.42 -11.09
N ASP A 37 -5.76 13.10 -10.92
CA ASP A 37 -5.55 14.46 -11.38
C ASP A 37 -5.05 14.50 -12.83
N ASN A 38 -4.33 13.45 -13.26
CA ASN A 38 -3.74 13.39 -14.59
C ASN A 38 -3.43 11.96 -15.04
N SER A 39 -3.16 11.82 -16.35
CA SER A 39 -2.83 10.53 -16.96
C SER A 39 -1.49 9.93 -16.48
N HIS A 40 -0.57 10.75 -15.96
CA HIS A 40 0.69 10.25 -15.41
C HIS A 40 0.46 9.43 -14.14
N GLN A 41 -0.46 9.84 -13.26
CA GLN A 41 -0.85 9.06 -12.09
C GLN A 41 -1.41 7.67 -12.47
N VAL A 42 -2.14 7.59 -13.58
CA VAL A 42 -2.66 6.31 -14.09
C VAL A 42 -1.51 5.40 -14.51
N ALA A 43 -0.54 5.92 -15.26
CA ALA A 43 0.63 5.15 -15.68
C ALA A 43 1.45 4.63 -14.49
N GLU A 44 1.69 5.48 -13.48
CA GLU A 44 2.40 5.07 -12.27
C GLU A 44 1.62 4.04 -11.45
N LEU A 45 0.30 4.15 -11.39
CA LEU A 45 -0.56 3.17 -10.73
C LEU A 45 -0.51 1.81 -11.43
N PHE A 46 -0.50 1.78 -12.77
CA PHE A 46 -0.23 0.57 -13.54
C PHE A 46 1.17 0.01 -13.28
N ASN A 47 2.20 0.85 -13.23
CA ASN A 47 3.57 0.42 -12.90
C ASN A 47 3.65 -0.22 -11.51
N ASN A 48 2.98 0.35 -10.52
CA ASN A 48 2.93 -0.19 -9.16
C ASN A 48 2.14 -1.51 -9.09
N MET A 49 1.05 -1.64 -9.86
CA MET A 49 0.30 -2.90 -10.00
C MET A 49 1.18 -4.01 -10.60
N VAL A 50 1.92 -3.71 -11.66
CA VAL A 50 2.82 -4.70 -12.32
C VAL A 50 4.02 -5.06 -11.44
N ARG A 51 4.52 -4.12 -10.61
CA ARG A 51 5.64 -4.35 -9.68
C ARG A 51 5.34 -5.44 -8.64
N GLY A 52 4.06 -5.68 -8.33
CA GLY A 52 3.67 -6.64 -7.30
C GLY A 52 3.59 -5.99 -5.93
N LEU A 53 4.54 -6.30 -5.04
CA LEU A 53 4.55 -5.79 -3.67
C LEU A 53 4.94 -4.30 -3.62
N VAL A 54 4.12 -3.54 -2.91
CA VAL A 54 4.34 -2.12 -2.60
C VAL A 54 4.02 -1.85 -1.13
N GLN A 55 4.54 -0.75 -0.61
CA GLN A 55 4.12 -0.20 0.66
C GLN A 55 3.02 0.83 0.42
N LEU A 56 2.00 0.84 1.25
CA LEU A 56 0.92 1.82 1.19
C LEU A 56 0.80 2.51 2.53
N SER A 57 0.72 3.84 2.55
CA SER A 57 0.37 4.59 3.75
C SER A 57 -0.84 5.49 3.53
N PHE A 58 -1.60 5.68 4.62
CA PHE A 58 -2.73 6.59 4.71
C PHE A 58 -2.42 7.66 5.73
N ILE A 59 -2.74 8.90 5.41
CA ILE A 59 -2.74 10.00 6.37
C ILE A 59 -4.15 10.59 6.40
N ASP A 60 -4.75 10.67 7.58
CA ASP A 60 -5.96 11.46 7.78
C ASP A 60 -5.61 12.94 7.70
N ASN A 61 -6.21 13.63 6.73
CA ASN A 61 -5.95 15.04 6.45
C ASN A 61 -6.43 15.97 7.59
N LEU A 62 -7.31 15.50 8.49
CA LEU A 62 -7.84 16.29 9.60
C LEU A 62 -7.02 16.12 10.89
N THR A 63 -6.67 14.89 11.24
CA THR A 63 -5.99 14.56 12.50
C THR A 63 -4.47 14.44 12.35
N GLY A 64 -3.99 14.16 11.13
CA GLY A 64 -2.60 13.84 10.86
C GLY A 64 -2.19 12.42 11.27
N GLU A 65 -3.14 11.58 11.70
CA GLU A 65 -2.87 10.17 12.00
C GLU A 65 -2.42 9.42 10.75
N GLU A 66 -1.35 8.64 10.88
CA GLU A 66 -0.79 7.83 9.80
C GLU A 66 -0.96 6.34 10.09
N TYR A 67 -1.36 5.59 9.06
CA TYR A 67 -1.38 4.13 9.09
C TYR A 67 -0.66 3.56 7.88
N VAL A 68 0.22 2.58 8.12
CA VAL A 68 1.08 1.98 7.09
C VAL A 68 0.77 0.51 6.93
N LEU A 69 0.49 0.11 5.70
CA LEU A 69 0.45 -1.28 5.26
C LEU A 69 1.78 -1.60 4.56
N PRO A 70 2.68 -2.36 5.20
CA PRO A 70 4.07 -2.51 4.75
C PRO A 70 4.18 -3.28 3.44
N ALA A 71 3.35 -4.32 3.26
CA ALA A 71 3.36 -5.19 2.10
C ALA A 71 1.94 -5.40 1.57
N VAL A 72 1.67 -4.81 0.40
CA VAL A 72 0.39 -4.95 -0.28
C VAL A 72 0.57 -5.18 -1.77
N THR A 73 -0.41 -5.84 -2.37
CA THR A 73 -0.53 -6.00 -3.83
C THR A 73 -1.74 -5.23 -4.32
N ILE A 74 -1.56 -4.43 -5.37
CA ILE A 74 -2.64 -3.75 -6.08
C ILE A 74 -3.19 -4.70 -7.15
N LYS A 75 -4.47 -5.04 -7.09
CA LYS A 75 -5.14 -5.85 -8.13
C LYS A 75 -5.47 -5.00 -9.37
N PRO A 76 -5.74 -5.63 -10.53
CA PRO A 76 -6.22 -4.94 -11.71
C PRO A 76 -7.42 -4.05 -11.41
N PHE A 77 -7.35 -2.80 -11.88
CA PHE A 77 -8.34 -1.77 -11.59
C PHE A 77 -8.87 -1.15 -12.89
N ASN A 78 -9.98 -0.43 -12.76
CA ASN A 78 -10.54 0.36 -13.84
C ASN A 78 -10.59 1.83 -13.42
N VAL A 79 -10.32 2.72 -14.39
CA VAL A 79 -10.57 4.15 -14.25
C VAL A 79 -12.02 4.42 -14.59
N LYS A 80 -12.70 5.15 -13.72
CA LYS A 80 -14.10 5.54 -13.85
C LYS A 80 -14.22 7.05 -13.78
N GLN A 81 -15.34 7.56 -14.27
CA GLN A 81 -15.68 8.99 -14.17
C GLN A 81 -16.90 9.16 -13.27
N ARG A 82 -16.87 10.21 -12.44
CA ARG A 82 -18.02 10.66 -11.66
C ARG A 82 -18.24 12.15 -11.85
N LYS A 83 -19.49 12.58 -11.73
CA LYS A 83 -19.86 14.00 -11.73
C LYS A 83 -19.78 14.52 -10.31
N VAL A 84 -18.99 15.56 -10.10
CA VAL A 84 -18.86 16.25 -8.82
C VAL A 84 -19.42 17.66 -8.98
N LYS A 85 -20.28 18.08 -8.06
CA LYS A 85 -20.74 19.46 -7.99
C LYS A 85 -19.73 20.28 -7.19
N ILE A 86 -19.24 21.35 -7.78
CA ILE A 86 -18.36 22.32 -7.13
C ILE A 86 -19.13 23.63 -7.00
N GLY A 87 -19.06 24.26 -5.83
CA GLY A 87 -19.79 25.49 -5.52
C GLY A 87 -21.03 25.27 -4.64
N LYS A 88 -21.69 26.38 -4.24
CA LYS A 88 -22.91 26.40 -3.43
C LYS A 88 -23.96 27.28 -4.12
N GLY A 89 -25.23 26.88 -4.07
CA GLY A 89 -26.34 27.64 -4.63
C GLY A 89 -26.48 27.52 -6.16
N ASP A 90 -27.06 28.55 -6.79
CA ASP A 90 -27.35 28.57 -8.23
C ASP A 90 -26.09 28.64 -9.13
N GLU A 91 -24.92 28.91 -8.54
CA GLU A 91 -23.61 28.92 -9.21
C GLU A 91 -22.89 27.56 -9.15
N SER A 92 -23.58 26.48 -8.77
CA SER A 92 -22.94 25.16 -8.73
C SER A 92 -22.61 24.66 -10.13
N GLU A 93 -21.34 24.39 -10.41
CA GLU A 93 -20.88 23.78 -11.65
C GLU A 93 -20.73 22.26 -11.45
N THR A 94 -21.11 21.48 -12.46
CA THR A 94 -20.90 20.02 -12.46
C THR A 94 -19.70 19.68 -13.32
N VAL A 95 -18.61 19.28 -12.69
CA VAL A 95 -17.40 18.82 -13.38
C VAL A 95 -17.33 17.30 -13.37
N LYS A 96 -16.71 16.73 -14.41
CA LYS A 96 -16.36 15.30 -14.44
C LYS A 96 -14.98 15.12 -13.84
N THR A 97 -14.87 14.18 -12.91
CA THR A 97 -13.61 13.82 -12.26
C THR A 97 -13.35 12.33 -12.49
N GLU A 98 -12.09 12.00 -12.75
CA GLU A 98 -11.64 10.61 -12.88
C GLU A 98 -11.22 10.05 -11.53
N TYR A 99 -11.52 8.77 -11.31
CA TYR A 99 -11.09 8.04 -10.13
C TYR A 99 -10.78 6.59 -10.47
N ALA A 100 -9.83 5.99 -9.76
CA ALA A 100 -9.57 4.56 -9.81
C ALA A 100 -10.22 3.88 -8.59
N SER A 101 -10.89 2.77 -8.83
CA SER A 101 -11.38 1.87 -7.78
C SER A 101 -10.36 0.76 -7.58
N LEU A 102 -9.49 0.91 -6.59
CA LEU A 102 -8.42 -0.01 -6.27
C LEU A 102 -8.90 -1.12 -5.35
N GLN A 103 -8.52 -2.35 -5.67
CA GLN A 103 -8.56 -3.44 -4.71
C GLN A 103 -7.14 -3.76 -4.27
N ILE A 104 -6.88 -3.61 -2.98
CA ILE A 104 -5.59 -3.83 -2.35
C ILE A 104 -5.70 -5.10 -1.51
N VAL A 105 -4.68 -5.95 -1.60
CA VAL A 105 -4.60 -7.18 -0.81
C VAL A 105 -3.32 -7.15 0.02
N SER A 106 -3.47 -7.28 1.34
CA SER A 106 -2.35 -7.41 2.26
C SER A 106 -2.42 -8.77 2.94
N ARG A 107 -1.28 -9.46 3.02
CA ARG A 107 -1.17 -10.68 3.82
C ARG A 107 -1.11 -10.26 5.29
N VAL A 108 -1.86 -10.97 6.13
CA VAL A 108 -1.84 -10.77 7.58
C VAL A 108 -1.50 -12.08 8.27
N GLU A 109 -0.79 -11.98 9.39
CA GLU A 109 -0.63 -13.13 10.27
C GLU A 109 -1.98 -13.40 10.96
N GLN A 110 -2.24 -14.67 11.25
CA GLN A 110 -3.54 -15.10 11.79
C GLN A 110 -3.87 -14.40 13.12
N GLU A 111 -2.85 -14.12 13.93
CA GLU A 111 -2.99 -13.50 15.25
C GLU A 111 -3.18 -11.97 15.17
N THR A 112 -2.67 -11.32 14.12
CA THR A 112 -2.67 -9.85 13.97
C THR A 112 -3.77 -9.32 13.06
N GLY A 113 -4.45 -10.19 12.30
CA GLY A 113 -5.50 -9.78 11.36
C GLY A 113 -6.64 -8.99 12.01
N GLY A 114 -7.03 -9.32 13.24
CA GLY A 114 -8.05 -8.56 13.99
C GLY A 114 -7.63 -7.13 14.34
N ALA A 115 -6.35 -6.94 14.70
CA ALA A 115 -5.80 -5.61 15.01
C ALA A 115 -5.78 -4.72 13.76
N VAL A 116 -5.32 -5.25 12.63
CA VAL A 116 -5.31 -4.52 11.35
C VAL A 116 -6.71 -4.02 10.97
N LEU A 117 -7.75 -4.83 11.16
CA LEU A 117 -9.13 -4.42 10.86
C LEU A 117 -9.65 -3.33 11.80
N ALA A 118 -9.23 -3.35 13.08
CA ALA A 118 -9.59 -2.34 14.05
C ALA A 118 -8.89 -1.01 13.75
N ASP A 119 -7.61 -1.04 13.41
CA ASP A 119 -6.84 0.16 13.07
C ASP A 119 -7.37 0.85 11.82
N LEU A 120 -7.81 0.08 10.81
CA LEU A 120 -8.43 0.62 9.59
C LEU A 120 -9.77 1.33 9.82
N TYR A 121 -10.42 1.12 10.97
CA TYR A 121 -11.71 1.74 11.26
C TYR A 121 -11.63 3.27 11.32
N GLY A 122 -10.54 3.82 11.87
CA GLY A 122 -10.32 5.27 11.94
C GLY A 122 -10.23 5.94 10.55
N PHE A 123 -9.84 5.17 9.54
CA PHE A 123 -9.65 5.62 8.16
C PHE A 123 -10.87 5.33 7.27
N PHE A 124 -11.93 4.74 7.81
CA PHE A 124 -13.06 4.29 7.02
C PHE A 124 -13.96 5.43 6.53
N ASN A 125 -14.17 5.49 5.22
CA ASN A 125 -15.11 6.40 4.56
C ASN A 125 -14.88 7.90 4.86
N ILE A 126 -13.63 8.28 5.09
CA ILE A 126 -13.15 9.66 5.18
C ILE A 126 -12.19 9.99 4.02
N GLU A 127 -11.86 11.27 3.84
CA GLU A 127 -10.87 11.70 2.84
C GLU A 127 -9.45 11.60 3.40
N LEU A 128 -8.63 10.80 2.74
CA LEU A 128 -7.26 10.49 3.13
C LEU A 128 -6.29 10.96 2.06
N GLN A 129 -5.06 11.28 2.47
CA GLN A 129 -3.93 11.23 1.56
C GLN A 129 -3.41 9.79 1.53
N MET A 130 -3.24 9.22 0.34
CA MET A 130 -2.68 7.88 0.16
C MET A 130 -1.34 7.96 -0.56
N THR A 131 -0.32 7.30 -0.02
CA THR A 131 1.00 7.19 -0.64
C THR A 131 1.29 5.75 -1.00
N ILE A 132 1.82 5.53 -2.20
CA ILE A 132 2.33 4.24 -2.68
C ILE A 132 3.84 4.37 -2.86
N ASP A 133 4.56 3.53 -2.13
CA ASP A 133 6.02 3.44 -2.19
C ASP A 133 6.51 2.06 -2.60
N ARG A 134 7.79 2.01 -2.98
CA ARG A 134 8.43 0.73 -3.24
C ARG A 134 8.44 -0.05 -1.94
N PHE A 135 8.08 -1.33 -2.02
CA PHE A 135 8.30 -2.24 -0.92
C PHE A 135 9.79 -2.24 -0.55
N LYS A 136 10.08 -2.04 0.73
CA LYS A 136 11.42 -2.21 1.29
C LYS A 136 11.36 -3.47 2.12
N GLU A 137 11.96 -4.53 1.62
CA GLU A 137 12.27 -5.69 2.45
C GLU A 137 13.19 -5.19 3.57
N PHE A 138 12.87 -5.46 4.83
CA PHE A 138 13.73 -5.06 5.94
C PHE A 138 15.10 -5.73 5.75
N ASP A 139 16.14 -4.93 5.47
CA ASP A 139 17.54 -5.34 5.57
C ASP A 139 17.86 -5.59 7.06
N THR A 140 17.53 -6.78 7.55
CA THR A 140 17.96 -7.24 8.88
C THR A 140 18.39 -8.70 8.82
N MET A 141 19.63 -8.90 8.40
CA MET A 141 20.60 -9.66 9.20
C MET A 141 21.91 -8.87 9.20
N PRO A 142 22.49 -8.51 10.36
CA PRO A 142 23.90 -8.16 10.39
C PRO A 142 24.66 -9.44 10.04
N SER A 143 25.35 -9.46 8.90
CA SER A 143 26.36 -10.49 8.67
C SER A 143 27.51 -10.18 9.63
N ASP A 144 27.48 -10.77 10.83
CA ASP A 144 28.67 -10.94 11.66
C ASP A 144 29.65 -11.80 10.86
N GLN A 145 30.53 -11.13 10.12
CA GLN A 145 31.80 -11.69 9.69
C GLN A 145 32.85 -10.64 9.99
N GLU A 146 33.36 -10.68 11.22
CA GLU A 146 34.69 -10.14 11.51
C GLU A 146 35.69 -10.78 10.52
N PRO A 147 36.59 -10.01 9.89
CA PRO A 147 37.65 -10.60 9.11
C PRO A 147 38.59 -11.35 10.06
N PHE A 148 38.70 -12.67 9.90
CA PHE A 148 39.76 -13.44 10.53
C PHE A 148 41.12 -12.87 10.08
N GLU A 149 41.83 -12.21 10.99
CA GLU A 149 43.27 -11.96 10.86
C GLU A 149 43.99 -13.31 10.89
N ASN A 150 44.35 -13.83 9.73
CA ASN A 150 45.36 -14.88 9.64
C ASN A 150 46.74 -14.23 9.81
N ASN A 151 47.14 -14.01 11.06
CA ASN A 151 48.54 -13.97 11.43
C ASN A 151 48.98 -15.40 11.70
N ASP A 152 49.75 -15.99 10.79
CA ASP A 152 50.73 -17.00 11.19
C ASP A 152 51.96 -16.96 10.29
N GLU A 153 53.02 -16.36 10.83
CA GLU A 153 54.40 -16.51 10.38
C GLU A 153 54.87 -17.94 10.65
N SER A 154 55.32 -18.64 9.61
CA SER A 154 56.23 -19.78 9.74
C SER A 154 57.01 -19.89 8.42
N LYS A 155 58.17 -19.23 8.34
CA LYS A 155 59.51 -19.77 8.58
C LYS A 155 59.99 -20.79 7.54
N ASP A 156 61.03 -20.34 6.86
CA ASP A 156 61.96 -21.04 5.97
C ASP A 156 62.34 -22.46 6.42
N VAL A 157 62.16 -23.41 5.49
CA VAL A 157 62.97 -24.63 5.24
C VAL A 157 62.67 -24.97 3.77
N GLU A 158 63.57 -25.03 2.79
CA GLU A 158 64.96 -25.52 2.71
C GLU A 158 65.67 -24.85 1.51
#